data_AF-A0A1R4B5L8-F1
#
_entry.id   AF-A0A1R4B5L8-F1
#
_cell.length_a   1.000
_cell.length_b   1.000
_cell.length_c   1.000
_cell.angle_alpha   90.00
_cell.angle_beta   90.00
_cell.angle_gamma   90.00
#
_symmetry.space_group_name_H-M   'P 1'
#
loop_
_entity.id
_entity.type
_entity.pdbx_description
1 polymer ?
#
loop_
_entity_poly.entity_id
_entity_poly.type
_entity_poly.pdbx_seq_one_letter_code
_entity_poly.pdbx_strand_id
1 'polypeptide(L)' 'MTAFKKQIEKIEMLIMTLIEKTPDYQSKNIILQSVPGIGKVSASAIISNVPELGYINNKQAASLIGVAPMNRESGRYAL' A
#
# COMPACT_ATOMS: atom_id res chain seq x y z
N MET A 1 -29.87 -2.14 6.47
CA MET A 1 -28.39 -2.07 6.53
C MET A 1 -27.71 -2.57 5.23
N THR A 2 -28.27 -2.29 4.03
CA THR A 2 -27.75 -2.79 2.73
C THR A 2 -27.19 -1.69 1.83
N ALA A 3 -27.48 -0.42 2.11
CA ALA A 3 -27.04 0.71 1.27
C ALA A 3 -25.52 0.94 1.32
N PHE A 4 -24.92 0.87 2.52
CA PHE A 4 -23.47 1.07 2.70
C PHE A 4 -22.62 -0.02 2.04
N LYS A 5 -23.05 -1.29 2.08
CA LYS A 5 -22.35 -2.39 1.38
C LYS A 5 -22.25 -2.13 -0.13
N LYS A 6 -23.35 -1.69 -0.74
CA LYS A 6 -23.40 -1.35 -2.17
C LYS A 6 -22.50 -0.17 -2.52
N GLN A 7 -22.39 0.81 -1.63
CA GLN A 7 -21.48 1.93 -1.82
C GLN A 7 -20.01 1.51 -1.72
N ILE A 8 -19.69 0.62 -0.76
CA ILE A 8 -18.35 0.05 -0.61
C ILE A 8 -17.94 -0.70 -1.89
N GLU A 9 -18.78 -1.61 -2.38
CA GLU A 9 -18.51 -2.36 -3.63
C GLU A 9 -18.32 -1.43 -4.83
N LYS A 10 -19.10 -0.35 -4.91
CA LYS A 10 -18.99 0.62 -6.00
C LYS A 10 -17.67 1.39 -5.96
N ILE A 11 -17.20 1.75 -4.76
CA ILE A 11 -15.92 2.41 -4.57
C ILE A 11 -14.77 1.43 -4.86
N GLU A 12 -14.87 0.17 -4.43
CA GLU A 12 -13.89 -0.87 -4.74
C GLU A 12 -13.75 -1.09 -6.26
N MET A 13 -14.85 -1.14 -7.00
CA MET A 13 -14.82 -1.25 -8.46
C MET A 13 -14.16 -0.04 -9.12
N LEU A 14 -14.45 1.19 -8.65
CA LEU A 14 -13.82 2.40 -9.18
C LEU A 14 -12.31 2.42 -8.94
N ILE A 15 -11.87 1.96 -7.77
CA ILE A 15 -10.45 1.81 -7.43
C ILE A 15 -9.77 0.79 -8.35
N MET A 16 -10.39 -0.38 -8.58
CA MET A 16 -9.85 -1.37 -9.52
C MET A 16 -9.76 -0.80 -10.94
N THR A 17 -10.78 -0.07 -11.40
CA THR A 17 -10.78 0.51 -12.75
C THR A 17 -9.66 1.53 -12.93
N LEU A 18 -9.35 2.33 -11.90
CA LEU A 18 -8.23 3.29 -11.91
C LEU A 18 -6.86 2.60 -11.90
N ILE A 19 -6.74 1.50 -11.16
CA ILE A 19 -5.54 0.66 -11.12
C ILE A 19 -5.31 -0.02 -12.48
N GLU A 20 -6.35 -0.55 -13.13
CA GLU A 20 -6.25 -1.16 -14.46
C GLU A 20 -5.96 -0.15 -15.57
N LYS A 21 -6.43 1.09 -15.44
CA LYS A 21 -6.17 2.15 -16.42
C LYS A 21 -4.71 2.62 -16.43
N THR A 22 -3.94 2.29 -15.40
CA THR A 22 -2.54 2.70 -15.26
C THR A 22 -1.64 1.47 -15.29
N PRO A 23 -0.92 1.20 -16.39
CA PRO A 23 -0.10 0.00 -16.52
C PRO A 23 0.99 -0.11 -15.43
N ASP A 24 1.49 1.03 -14.93
CA ASP A 24 2.45 1.09 -13.81
C ASP A 24 1.87 0.46 -12.53
N TYR A 25 0.60 0.74 -12.22
CA TYR A 25 -0.10 0.15 -11.07
C TYR A 25 -0.40 -1.33 -11.27
N GLN A 26 -0.67 -1.75 -12.51
CA GLN A 26 -0.88 -3.16 -12.82
C GLN A 26 0.40 -3.99 -12.60
N SER A 27 1.55 -3.49 -13.07
CA SER A 27 2.85 -4.13 -12.82
C SER A 27 3.18 -4.19 -11.32
N LYS A 28 2.96 -3.11 -10.58
CA LYS A 28 3.13 -3.10 -9.11
C LYS A 28 2.20 -4.08 -8.42
N ASN A 29 0.95 -4.20 -8.87
CA ASN A 29 -0.03 -5.12 -8.29
C ASN A 29 0.38 -6.59 -8.48
N ILE A 30 0.94 -6.94 -9.65
CA ILE A 30 1.47 -8.29 -9.91
C ILE A 30 2.64 -8.61 -8.99
N ILE A 31 3.57 -7.68 -8.83
CA ILE A 31 4.74 -7.85 -7.95
C ILE A 31 4.29 -8.00 -6.49
N LEU A 32 3.35 -7.16 -6.03
CA LEU A 32 2.81 -7.25 -4.67
C LEU A 32 2.08 -8.57 -4.42
N GLN A 33 1.32 -9.08 -5.39
CA GLN A 33 0.63 -10.37 -5.29
C GLN A 33 1.58 -11.59 -5.31
N SER A 34 2.83 -11.42 -5.75
CA SER A 34 3.83 -12.50 -5.65
C SER A 34 4.28 -12.76 -4.21
N VAL A 35 4.01 -11.83 -3.29
CA VAL A 35 4.32 -11.97 -1.87
C VAL A 35 3.25 -12.86 -1.21
N PRO A 36 3.64 -13.97 -0.55
CA PRO A 36 2.69 -14.83 0.12
C PRO A 36 1.93 -14.07 1.21
N GLY A 37 0.60 -14.09 1.13
CA GLY A 37 -0.29 -13.37 2.05
C GLY A 37 -0.82 -12.02 1.55
N ILE A 38 -0.37 -11.52 0.38
CA ILE A 38 -0.91 -10.30 -0.24
C ILE A 38 -1.92 -10.66 -1.33
N GLY A 39 -3.20 -10.36 -1.08
CA GLY A 39 -4.28 -10.50 -2.07
C GLY A 39 -4.53 -9.22 -2.89
N LYS A 40 -5.43 -9.31 -3.89
CA LYS A 40 -5.78 -8.19 -4.78
C LYS A 40 -6.22 -6.93 -4.03
N VAL A 41 -6.98 -7.09 -2.94
CA VAL A 41 -7.48 -5.98 -2.12
C VAL A 41 -6.34 -5.32 -1.35
N SER A 42 -5.50 -6.10 -0.69
CA SER A 42 -4.33 -5.59 0.05
C SER A 42 -3.32 -4.91 -0.88
N ALA A 43 -3.06 -5.48 -2.06
CA ALA A 43 -2.17 -4.87 -3.05
C ALA A 43 -2.74 -3.54 -3.57
N SER A 44 -4.04 -3.47 -3.86
CA SER A 44 -4.72 -2.23 -4.26
C SER A 44 -4.66 -1.16 -3.17
N ALA A 45 -4.85 -1.57 -1.91
CA ALA A 45 -4.72 -0.68 -0.76
C ALA A 45 -3.29 -0.14 -0.60
N ILE A 46 -2.27 -0.99 -0.81
CA ILE A 46 -0.86 -0.57 -0.75
C ILE A 46 -0.53 0.42 -1.88
N ILE A 47 -0.97 0.14 -3.11
CA ILE A 47 -0.76 1.05 -4.26
C ILE A 47 -1.47 2.39 -4.04
N SER A 48 -2.68 2.36 -3.46
CA SER A 48 -3.45 3.57 -3.18
C SER A 48 -2.86 4.40 -2.05
N ASN A 49 -2.31 3.75 -1.01
CA ASN A 49 -1.72 4.47 0.14
C ASN A 49 -0.27 4.86 -0.10
N VAL A 50 0.43 4.19 -1.02
CA VAL A 50 1.85 4.37 -1.28
C VAL A 50 2.14 4.30 -2.78
N PRO A 51 1.68 5.30 -3.58
CA PRO A 51 1.93 5.33 -5.01
C PRO A 51 3.43 5.45 -5.35
N GLU A 52 4.23 6.00 -4.43
CA GLU A 52 5.68 6.15 -4.57
C GLU A 52 6.44 4.81 -4.43
N LEU A 53 5.78 3.76 -3.95
CA LEU A 53 6.35 2.43 -3.80
C LEU A 53 6.79 1.90 -5.17
N GLY A 54 8.08 1.54 -5.29
CA GLY A 54 8.72 1.17 -6.55
C GLY A 54 9.60 2.27 -7.17
N TYR A 55 9.42 3.53 -6.78
CA TYR A 55 10.34 4.64 -7.12
C TYR A 55 11.28 4.99 -5.95
N ILE A 56 10.90 4.60 -4.72
CA ILE A 56 11.65 4.87 -3.49
C ILE A 56 12.40 3.63 -3.01
N ASN A 57 13.48 3.84 -2.26
CA ASN A 57 14.32 2.76 -1.76
C ASN A 57 13.64 2.01 -0.60
N ASN A 58 14.02 0.75 -0.35
CA ASN A 58 13.36 -0.14 0.63
C ASN A 58 13.23 0.47 2.03
N LYS A 59 14.24 1.23 2.49
CA LYS A 59 14.22 1.93 3.79
C LYS A 59 13.17 3.06 3.83
N GLN A 60 13.02 3.80 2.73
CA GLN A 60 12.03 4.88 2.62
C GLN A 60 10.62 4.29 2.56
N ALA A 61 10.43 3.22 1.80
CA ALA A 61 9.18 2.48 1.76
C ALA A 61 8.76 1.97 3.15
N ALA A 62 9.69 1.34 3.87
CA ALA A 62 9.43 0.86 5.24
C ALA A 62 9.11 2.03 6.20
N SER A 63 9.79 3.17 6.06
CA SER A 63 9.52 4.35 6.89
C SER A 63 8.18 4.99 6.58
N LEU A 64 7.78 5.02 5.31
CA LEU A 64 6.53 5.61 4.84
C LEU A 64 5.31 4.80 5.30
N ILE A 65 5.45 3.48 5.34
CA ILE A 65 4.43 2.55 5.86
C ILE A 65 4.48 2.45 7.39
N GLY A 66 5.50 3.05 8.04
CA GLY A 66 5.67 3.03 9.50
C GLY A 66 6.18 1.71 10.06
N VAL A 67 6.71 0.83 9.21
CA VAL A 67 7.27 -0.48 9.58
C VAL A 67 8.79 -0.46 9.72
N ALA A 68 9.47 0.64 9.36
CA ALA A 68 10.90 0.77 9.54
C ALA A 68 11.27 0.91 11.03
N PRO A 69 12.18 0.08 11.55
CA PRO A 69 12.76 0.30 12.87
C PRO A 69 13.63 1.56 12.83
N MET A 70 13.28 2.56 13.65
CA MET A 70 14.10 3.76 13.84
C MET A 70 14.96 3.58 15.09
N ASN A 71 16.26 3.34 14.91
CA ASN A 71 17.21 3.31 16.02
C ASN A 71 17.36 4.74 16.57
N ARG A 72 16.82 5.00 17.78
CA ARG A 72 16.99 6.28 18.49
C ARG A 72 18.34 6.28 19.23
N GLU A 73 19.45 6.41 18.50
CA GLU A 73 20.80 6.52 19.07
C GLU A 73 21.11 7.89 19.69
N SER A 74 20.13 8.78 19.86
CA SER A 74 20.32 9.91 20.75
C SER A 74 20.41 9.37 22.17
N GLY A 75 21.60 9.29 22.76
CA GLY A 75 21.82 9.03 24.19
C GLY A 75 21.23 10.12 25.11
N ARG A 76 20.03 10.63 24.81
CA ARG A 76 19.28 11.68 25.53
C ARG A 76 18.11 11.14 26.36
N TYR A 77 18.06 9.84 26.60
CA TYR A 77 17.10 9.20 27.54
C TYR A 77 17.79 8.25 28.52
N ALA A 78 19.01 8.59 28.94
CA ALA A 78 19.54 8.13 30.21
C ALA A 78 19.59 9.33 31.13
N LEU A 79 18.47 9.58 31.82
CA LEU A 79 18.35 10.12 33.18
C LEU A 79 16.86 10.08 33.57
#